data_AF-A0A7L4QX19-F1
#
_entry.id   AF-A0A7L4QX19-F1
#
_cell.length_a   1.000
_cell.length_b   1.000
_cell.length_c   1.000
_cell.angle_alpha   90.00
_cell.angle_beta   90.00
_cell.angle_gamma   90.00
#
_symmetry.space_group_name_H-M   'P 1'
#
loop_
_entity.id
_entity.type
_entity.pdbx_description
1 polymer ?
#
loop_
_entity_poly.entity_id
_entity_poly.type
_entity_poly.pdbx_seq_one_letter_code
_entity_poly.pdbx_strand_id
1 'polypeptide(L)'
;MLNLQNRDFTIFKFEQLCEAIAENYPTATMAEYFEKKHPERFVLMRHDVDRMPGNALETARIEYELGVKATYYFRSIKSVFKPKIMKQIRDMGHEVGYHYETLSDANGDPKKGIELFQSNLDEFRKITNVKTICMHGRPLSKYDNRDLWDTYDFRDFGILGEAYLSAGEDLNYFTDTGRGWNSKNNLRDFIPGKTEKVFANTTDDLIELIGKNESNNFCIVTHPERWSSSIVGWSLYYSMDIAFNLGKKGLMGLNGVNNFGKGVDYNSLSVTIDLEDWYHIPSVCGSKFSVYKDVNDFFENWNDKYDYLSEPTKRVLDILDEFNVTATFFVVADVAEHYPGLIESICARGHEIGCHGTHHRCNIDSKTKEPLISGEEFETGTLKAKRILERISGKEVIGYRAPNALVGGWMLDSLEKIGFKYDSSVCVNSLYNKTDSPLEGVSTYPYHPTVGGLEPG
;
A
#
# COMPACT_ATOMS: atom_id res chain seq x y z
N MET A 1 23.88 4.44 -5.72
CA MET A 1 22.86 4.96 -6.66
C MET A 1 21.87 3.84 -6.92
N LEU A 2 20.60 4.02 -6.52
CA LEU A 2 19.53 3.05 -6.77
C LEU A 2 19.22 3.04 -8.27
N ASN A 3 19.61 1.99 -8.99
CA ASN A 3 19.28 1.86 -10.41
C ASN A 3 17.80 1.47 -10.57
N LEU A 4 17.01 2.38 -11.14
CA LEU A 4 15.58 2.20 -11.46
C LEU A 4 15.36 1.23 -12.62
N GLN A 5 16.33 1.06 -13.51
CA GLN A 5 16.14 0.39 -14.81
C GLN A 5 15.77 -1.10 -14.69
N ASN A 6 16.10 -1.77 -13.58
CA ASN A 6 15.81 -3.21 -13.43
C ASN A 6 14.67 -3.51 -12.44
N ARG A 7 13.87 -2.51 -12.04
CA ARG A 7 12.73 -2.75 -11.13
C ARG A 7 11.43 -2.93 -11.89
N ASP A 8 10.65 -3.89 -11.42
CA ASP A 8 9.31 -4.13 -11.91
C ASP A 8 8.39 -2.91 -11.67
N PHE A 9 7.41 -2.70 -12.54
CA PHE A 9 6.47 -1.57 -12.51
C PHE A 9 7.13 -0.17 -12.59
N THR A 10 8.19 -0.07 -13.39
CA THR A 10 8.78 1.22 -13.80
C THR A 10 8.44 1.51 -15.26
N ILE A 11 8.42 2.78 -15.67
CA ILE A 11 8.17 3.13 -17.08
C ILE A 11 9.18 2.45 -18.03
N PHE A 12 10.43 2.29 -17.61
CA PHE A 12 11.42 1.54 -18.40
C PHE A 12 11.03 0.06 -18.56
N LYS A 13 10.56 -0.59 -17.49
CA LYS A 13 10.09 -1.98 -17.58
C LYS A 13 8.81 -2.11 -18.42
N PHE A 14 7.94 -1.09 -18.39
CA PHE A 14 6.75 -1.00 -19.26
C PHE A 14 7.14 -0.94 -20.74
N GLU A 15 8.14 -0.12 -21.06
CA GLU A 15 8.69 -0.01 -22.41
C GLU A 15 9.25 -1.36 -22.89
N GLN A 16 10.04 -2.06 -22.07
CA GLN A 16 10.53 -3.41 -22.39
C GLN A 16 9.41 -4.43 -22.63
N LEU A 17 8.32 -4.35 -21.86
CA LEU A 17 7.14 -5.19 -22.09
C LEU A 17 6.50 -4.87 -23.44
N CYS A 18 6.35 -3.58 -23.78
CA CYS A 18 5.80 -3.15 -25.06
C CYS A 18 6.68 -3.54 -26.25
N GLU A 19 8.02 -3.44 -26.11
CA GLU A 19 8.98 -3.91 -27.10
C GLU A 19 8.81 -5.41 -27.37
N ALA A 20 8.76 -6.23 -26.32
CA ALA A 20 8.55 -7.66 -26.44
C ALA A 20 7.20 -8.00 -27.12
N ILE A 21 6.13 -7.27 -26.79
CA ILE A 21 4.83 -7.42 -27.47
C ILE A 21 4.96 -7.07 -28.95
N ALA A 22 5.50 -5.89 -29.28
CA ALA A 22 5.59 -5.40 -30.64
C ALA A 22 6.43 -6.32 -31.55
N GLU A 23 7.50 -6.92 -31.02
CA GLU A 23 8.37 -7.84 -31.75
C GLU A 23 7.68 -9.20 -32.05
N ASN A 24 6.78 -9.65 -31.17
CA ASN A 24 6.27 -11.02 -31.20
C ASN A 24 4.79 -11.13 -31.59
N TYR A 25 3.97 -10.12 -31.32
CA TYR A 25 2.51 -10.19 -31.49
C TYR A 25 1.93 -8.93 -32.13
N PRO A 26 0.99 -9.07 -33.07
CA PRO A 26 0.11 -7.95 -33.40
C PRO A 26 -0.82 -7.66 -32.22
N THR A 27 -1.30 -6.44 -32.16
CA THR A 27 -2.15 -5.94 -31.07
C THR A 27 -3.52 -5.53 -31.58
N ALA A 28 -4.53 -5.69 -30.75
CA ALA A 28 -5.91 -5.29 -31.04
C ALA A 28 -6.52 -4.57 -29.84
N THR A 29 -7.41 -3.63 -30.13
CA THR A 29 -8.28 -2.99 -29.13
C THR A 29 -9.41 -3.93 -28.72
N MET A 30 -10.07 -3.63 -27.59
CA MET A 30 -11.20 -4.43 -27.12
C MET A 30 -12.39 -4.34 -28.10
N ALA A 31 -12.61 -3.19 -28.73
CA ALA A 31 -13.60 -3.05 -29.79
C ALA A 31 -13.26 -3.91 -31.01
N GLU A 32 -12.00 -3.88 -31.49
CA GLU A 32 -11.56 -4.75 -32.60
C GLU A 32 -11.74 -6.24 -32.24
N TYR A 33 -11.46 -6.61 -30.99
CA TYR A 33 -11.70 -7.96 -30.49
C TYR A 33 -13.18 -8.36 -30.57
N PHE A 34 -14.09 -7.57 -30.00
CA PHE A 34 -15.53 -7.89 -30.02
C PHE A 34 -16.15 -7.80 -31.43
N GLU A 35 -15.61 -6.98 -32.31
CA GLU A 35 -15.98 -6.94 -33.73
C GLU A 35 -15.40 -8.10 -34.55
N LYS A 36 -14.59 -8.97 -33.95
CA LYS A 36 -13.85 -10.07 -34.61
C LYS A 36 -12.93 -9.57 -35.72
N LYS A 37 -12.33 -8.39 -35.52
CA LYS A 37 -11.36 -7.72 -36.40
C LYS A 37 -9.95 -7.78 -35.83
N HIS A 38 -9.57 -8.97 -35.38
CA HIS A 38 -8.23 -9.23 -34.84
C HIS A 38 -7.59 -10.37 -35.64
N PRO A 39 -6.25 -10.44 -35.69
CA PRO A 39 -5.56 -11.58 -36.28
C PRO A 39 -5.81 -12.86 -35.48
N GLU A 40 -5.42 -14.00 -36.04
CA GLU A 40 -5.56 -15.31 -35.38
C GLU A 40 -4.82 -15.35 -34.04
N ARG A 41 -3.66 -14.70 -33.99
CA ARG A 41 -2.85 -14.54 -32.79
C ARG A 41 -2.66 -13.07 -32.44
N PHE A 42 -2.94 -12.68 -31.21
CA PHE A 42 -2.90 -11.27 -30.78
C PHE A 42 -2.67 -11.08 -29.29
N VAL A 43 -2.30 -9.85 -28.93
CA VAL A 43 -2.33 -9.32 -27.56
C VAL A 43 -3.40 -8.23 -27.47
N LEU A 44 -4.28 -8.33 -26.47
CA LEU A 44 -5.15 -7.24 -26.02
C LEU A 44 -4.44 -6.50 -24.89
N MET A 45 -3.94 -5.32 -25.20
CA MET A 45 -3.38 -4.43 -24.20
C MET A 45 -4.48 -3.53 -23.65
N ARG A 46 -4.79 -3.67 -22.36
CA ARG A 46 -5.87 -2.97 -21.69
C ARG A 46 -5.33 -2.20 -20.49
N HIS A 47 -5.84 -0.98 -20.32
CA HIS A 47 -5.48 -0.09 -19.23
C HIS A 47 -6.71 0.35 -18.44
N ASP A 48 -6.70 0.08 -17.15
CA ASP A 48 -7.71 0.59 -16.23
C ASP A 48 -7.17 1.87 -15.59
N VAL A 49 -7.67 3.02 -16.07
CA VAL A 49 -7.19 4.33 -15.62
C VAL A 49 -7.94 4.71 -14.35
N ASP A 50 -7.44 4.21 -13.22
CA ASP A 50 -8.05 4.41 -11.90
C ASP A 50 -7.70 5.76 -11.29
N ARG A 51 -6.47 6.22 -11.54
CA ARG A 51 -5.86 7.45 -11.02
C ARG A 51 -4.87 7.99 -12.05
N MET A 52 -4.29 9.16 -11.78
CA MET A 52 -3.16 9.73 -12.52
C MET A 52 -3.28 9.63 -14.06
N PRO A 53 -4.27 10.28 -14.68
CA PRO A 53 -4.45 10.22 -16.13
C PRO A 53 -3.23 10.70 -16.92
N GLY A 54 -2.31 11.45 -16.30
CA GLY A 54 -1.01 11.80 -16.91
C GLY A 54 -0.10 10.58 -17.16
N ASN A 55 -0.12 9.58 -16.28
CA ASN A 55 0.63 8.34 -16.51
C ASN A 55 0.01 7.53 -17.66
N ALA A 56 -1.32 7.50 -17.77
CA ALA A 56 -2.00 6.88 -18.90
C ALA A 56 -1.64 7.53 -20.23
N LEU A 57 -1.39 8.85 -20.24
CA LEU A 57 -0.88 9.53 -21.43
C LEU A 57 0.54 9.09 -21.79
N GLU A 58 1.41 8.91 -20.78
CA GLU A 58 2.80 8.48 -21.00
C GLU A 58 2.87 7.05 -21.50
N THR A 59 2.11 6.11 -20.90
CA THR A 59 2.05 4.72 -21.38
C THR A 59 1.50 4.67 -22.81
N ALA A 60 0.48 5.46 -23.12
CA ALA A 60 -0.07 5.51 -24.48
C ALA A 60 0.94 6.07 -25.49
N ARG A 61 1.79 7.03 -25.10
CA ARG A 61 2.87 7.54 -25.96
C ARG A 61 3.87 6.43 -26.30
N ILE A 62 4.30 5.67 -25.30
CA ILE A 62 5.24 4.54 -25.48
C ILE A 62 4.65 3.49 -26.42
N GLU A 63 3.41 3.09 -26.17
CA GLU A 63 2.71 2.11 -27.01
C GLU A 63 2.57 2.59 -28.44
N TYR A 64 2.15 3.84 -28.65
CA TYR A 64 2.06 4.46 -29.97
C TYR A 64 3.41 4.45 -30.72
N GLU A 65 4.49 4.80 -30.03
CA GLU A 65 5.85 4.83 -30.61
C GLU A 65 6.34 3.44 -31.02
N LEU A 66 5.92 2.40 -30.29
CA LEU A 66 6.25 1.00 -30.56
C LEU A 66 5.22 0.29 -31.47
N GLY A 67 4.16 0.99 -31.90
CA GLY A 67 3.11 0.41 -32.75
C GLY A 67 2.15 -0.54 -32.03
N VAL A 68 2.09 -0.49 -30.70
CA VAL A 68 1.17 -1.25 -29.86
C VAL A 68 -0.18 -0.51 -29.78
N LYS A 69 -1.25 -1.13 -30.28
CA LYS A 69 -2.63 -0.67 -30.05
C LYS A 69 -3.12 -1.16 -28.69
N ALA A 70 -3.84 -0.30 -27.98
CA ALA A 70 -4.33 -0.59 -26.65
C ALA A 70 -5.70 0.05 -26.39
N THR A 71 -6.34 -0.35 -25.29
CA THR A 71 -7.64 0.16 -24.84
C THR A 71 -7.51 0.80 -23.46
N TYR A 72 -7.91 2.05 -23.32
CA TYR A 72 -7.85 2.80 -22.06
C TYR A 72 -9.26 3.06 -21.51
N TYR A 73 -9.59 2.43 -20.38
CA TYR A 73 -10.86 2.64 -19.68
C TYR A 73 -10.71 3.74 -18.64
N PHE A 74 -11.41 4.87 -18.84
CA PHE A 74 -11.38 5.99 -17.88
C PHE A 74 -12.58 5.94 -16.94
N ARG A 75 -12.37 6.33 -15.69
CA ARG A 75 -13.46 6.56 -14.73
C ARG A 75 -14.15 7.91 -14.98
N SER A 76 -15.41 8.01 -14.57
CA SER A 76 -16.22 9.24 -14.67
C SER A 76 -15.86 10.30 -13.62
N ILE A 77 -15.06 9.95 -12.61
CA ILE A 77 -14.70 10.89 -11.53
C ILE A 77 -13.82 12.04 -12.01
N LYS A 78 -14.04 13.25 -11.48
CA LYS A 78 -13.40 14.51 -11.93
C LYS A 78 -11.86 14.48 -11.96
N SER A 79 -11.22 13.73 -11.04
CA SER A 79 -9.77 13.61 -10.98
C SER A 79 -9.18 12.78 -12.13
N VAL A 80 -9.96 11.87 -12.70
CA VAL A 80 -9.57 10.93 -13.75
C VAL A 80 -10.12 11.33 -15.12
N PHE A 81 -11.38 11.76 -15.16
CA PHE A 81 -12.07 12.18 -16.38
C PHE A 81 -11.42 13.47 -16.92
N LYS A 82 -10.45 13.31 -17.82
CA LYS A 82 -9.66 14.40 -18.43
C LYS A 82 -9.85 14.39 -19.95
N PRO A 83 -10.85 15.13 -20.49
CA PRO A 83 -11.18 15.11 -21.91
C PRO A 83 -10.01 15.39 -22.84
N LYS A 84 -9.06 16.25 -22.44
CA LYS A 84 -7.86 16.55 -23.23
C LYS A 84 -6.97 15.30 -23.38
N ILE A 85 -6.69 14.61 -22.29
CA ILE A 85 -5.86 13.40 -22.28
C ILE A 85 -6.55 12.28 -23.06
N MET A 86 -7.85 12.07 -22.83
CA MET A 86 -8.64 11.06 -23.54
C MET A 86 -8.61 11.28 -25.06
N LYS A 87 -8.72 12.54 -25.52
CA LYS A 87 -8.58 12.88 -26.94
C LYS A 87 -7.18 12.56 -27.47
N GLN A 88 -6.12 12.92 -26.74
CA GLN A 88 -4.74 12.62 -27.15
C GLN A 88 -4.50 11.11 -27.30
N ILE A 89 -4.98 10.30 -26.35
CA ILE A 89 -4.87 8.84 -26.41
C ILE A 89 -5.64 8.28 -27.61
N ARG A 90 -6.87 8.73 -27.84
CA ARG A 90 -7.65 8.35 -29.02
C ARG A 90 -6.96 8.75 -30.34
N ASP A 91 -6.39 9.94 -30.39
CA ASP A 91 -5.75 10.49 -31.60
C ASP A 91 -4.44 9.74 -31.94
N MET A 92 -3.83 9.07 -30.96
CA MET A 92 -2.74 8.09 -31.16
C MET A 92 -3.24 6.73 -31.67
N GLY A 93 -4.56 6.55 -31.87
CA GLY A 93 -5.13 5.32 -32.43
C GLY A 93 -5.50 4.27 -31.40
N HIS A 94 -5.39 4.56 -30.10
CA HIS A 94 -5.90 3.69 -29.04
C HIS A 94 -7.41 3.81 -28.90
N GLU A 95 -8.04 2.77 -28.37
CA GLU A 95 -9.44 2.85 -27.93
C GLU A 95 -9.54 3.55 -26.58
N VAL A 96 -10.58 4.37 -26.41
CA VAL A 96 -10.94 4.96 -25.11
C VAL A 96 -12.35 4.47 -24.74
N GLY A 97 -12.43 3.71 -23.65
CA GLY A 97 -13.66 3.13 -23.10
C GLY A 97 -14.08 3.74 -21.77
N TYR A 98 -15.21 3.28 -21.25
CA TYR A 98 -15.76 3.73 -19.96
C TYR A 98 -15.51 2.71 -18.83
N HIS A 99 -14.76 3.13 -17.80
CA HIS A 99 -14.54 2.38 -16.56
C HIS A 99 -15.63 2.72 -15.52
N TYR A 100 -16.69 1.90 -15.45
CA TYR A 100 -17.92 2.24 -14.71
C TYR A 100 -17.91 1.71 -13.27
N GLU A 101 -18.51 2.47 -12.35
CA GLU A 101 -18.62 2.15 -10.92
C GLU A 101 -19.99 2.52 -10.34
N THR A 102 -21.00 2.59 -11.21
CA THR A 102 -22.26 3.29 -10.94
C THR A 102 -23.20 2.56 -10.01
N LEU A 103 -23.17 1.23 -9.95
CA LEU A 103 -23.95 0.48 -8.97
C LEU A 103 -23.41 0.72 -7.55
N SER A 104 -22.09 0.77 -7.41
CA SER A 104 -21.45 1.17 -6.15
C SER A 104 -21.78 2.61 -5.77
N ASP A 105 -21.73 3.56 -6.72
CA ASP A 105 -22.13 4.96 -6.47
C ASP A 105 -23.61 5.13 -6.14
N ALA A 106 -24.45 4.23 -6.65
CA ALA A 106 -25.86 4.15 -6.34
C ALA A 106 -26.16 3.42 -5.03
N ASN A 107 -25.14 2.96 -4.30
CA ASN A 107 -25.30 2.17 -3.08
C ASN A 107 -26.18 0.93 -3.29
N GLY A 108 -25.99 0.25 -4.42
CA GLY A 108 -26.67 -0.99 -4.75
C GLY A 108 -28.06 -0.85 -5.38
N ASP A 109 -28.55 0.37 -5.60
CA ASP A 109 -29.82 0.59 -6.32
C ASP A 109 -29.60 0.45 -7.83
N PRO A 110 -30.14 -0.61 -8.49
CA PRO A 110 -29.89 -0.84 -9.92
C PRO A 110 -30.50 0.24 -10.81
N LYS A 111 -31.66 0.80 -10.43
CA LYS A 111 -32.33 1.82 -11.22
C LYS A 111 -31.53 3.12 -11.21
N LYS A 112 -31.08 3.55 -10.03
CA LYS A 112 -30.20 4.72 -9.92
C LYS A 112 -28.84 4.44 -10.58
N GLY A 113 -28.32 3.22 -10.46
CA GLY A 113 -27.07 2.79 -11.07
C GLY A 113 -27.09 2.88 -12.59
N ILE A 114 -28.19 2.48 -13.24
CA ILE A 114 -28.31 2.54 -14.70
C ILE A 114 -28.54 3.97 -15.20
N GLU A 115 -29.30 4.80 -14.46
CA GLU A 115 -29.47 6.23 -14.78
C GLU A 115 -28.13 6.97 -14.72
N LEU A 116 -27.31 6.69 -13.68
CA LEU A 116 -25.94 7.20 -13.57
C LEU A 116 -25.03 6.67 -14.69
N PHE A 117 -25.15 5.39 -15.05
CA PHE A 117 -24.38 4.80 -16.15
C PHE A 117 -24.64 5.52 -17.47
N GLN A 118 -25.92 5.69 -17.83
CA GLN A 118 -26.32 6.42 -19.05
C GLN A 118 -25.79 7.85 -19.04
N SER A 119 -26.03 8.59 -17.95
CA SER A 119 -25.58 9.98 -17.84
C SER A 119 -24.07 10.11 -17.99
N ASN A 120 -23.30 9.21 -17.37
CA ASN A 120 -21.84 9.22 -17.50
C ASN A 120 -21.42 8.84 -18.92
N LEU A 121 -22.00 7.79 -19.50
CA LEU A 121 -21.71 7.37 -20.87
C LEU A 121 -21.96 8.48 -21.89
N ASP A 122 -23.00 9.29 -21.70
CA ASP A 122 -23.28 10.45 -22.54
C ASP A 122 -22.19 11.51 -22.45
N GLU A 123 -21.64 11.77 -21.25
CA GLU A 123 -20.48 12.67 -21.11
C GLU A 123 -19.23 12.13 -21.81
N PHE A 124 -18.98 10.81 -21.73
CA PHE A 124 -17.91 10.17 -22.47
C PHE A 124 -18.09 10.32 -23.99
N ARG A 125 -19.33 10.15 -24.48
CA ARG A 125 -19.68 10.24 -25.90
C ARG A 125 -19.55 11.63 -26.50
N LYS A 126 -19.54 12.69 -25.68
CA LYS A 126 -19.13 14.03 -26.13
C LYS A 126 -17.65 14.12 -26.51
N ILE A 127 -16.83 13.16 -26.10
CA ILE A 127 -15.38 13.16 -26.28
C ILE A 127 -14.95 12.13 -27.31
N THR A 128 -15.44 10.90 -27.20
CA THR A 128 -15.05 9.76 -28.03
C THR A 128 -16.21 8.79 -28.22
N ASN A 129 -16.20 8.02 -29.30
CA ASN A 129 -17.20 6.99 -29.53
C ASN A 129 -16.91 5.77 -28.63
N VAL A 130 -17.46 5.76 -27.42
CA VAL A 130 -17.32 4.63 -26.49
C VAL A 130 -18.11 3.44 -27.01
N LYS A 131 -17.36 2.39 -27.38
CA LYS A 131 -17.87 1.10 -27.86
C LYS A 131 -17.77 -0.01 -26.84
N THR A 132 -16.80 0.07 -25.92
CA THR A 132 -16.57 -0.94 -24.88
C THR A 132 -16.56 -0.31 -23.51
N ILE A 133 -16.87 -1.13 -22.51
CA ILE A 133 -16.89 -0.72 -21.11
C ILE A 133 -16.17 -1.74 -20.24
N CYS A 134 -15.82 -1.33 -19.04
CA CYS A 134 -15.17 -2.18 -18.07
C CYS A 134 -15.60 -1.77 -16.65
N MET A 135 -15.95 -2.73 -15.81
CA MET A 135 -16.19 -2.50 -14.40
C MET A 135 -14.93 -1.98 -13.71
N HIS A 136 -15.06 -0.91 -12.93
CA HIS A 136 -14.09 -0.58 -11.90
C HIS A 136 -14.37 -1.39 -10.63
N GLY A 137 -13.33 -2.07 -10.15
CA GLY A 137 -13.42 -3.08 -9.11
C GLY A 137 -14.02 -2.59 -7.80
N ARG A 138 -13.64 -1.40 -7.29
CA ARG A 138 -13.96 -0.92 -5.93
C ARG A 138 -13.97 -2.04 -4.86
N PRO A 139 -12.83 -2.66 -4.53
CA PRO A 139 -12.79 -3.85 -3.66
C PRO A 139 -13.40 -3.66 -2.26
N LEU A 140 -13.51 -2.42 -1.75
CA LEU A 140 -14.14 -2.10 -0.47
C LEU A 140 -15.67 -1.90 -0.55
N SER A 141 -16.23 -1.80 -1.76
CA SER A 141 -17.68 -1.71 -1.96
C SER A 141 -18.32 -3.07 -1.76
N LYS A 142 -19.47 -3.13 -1.08
CA LYS A 142 -20.27 -4.36 -0.98
C LYS A 142 -20.90 -4.78 -2.31
N TYR A 143 -20.97 -3.86 -3.27
CA TYR A 143 -21.61 -4.09 -4.56
C TYR A 143 -20.56 -4.37 -5.62
N ASP A 144 -20.79 -5.42 -6.42
CA ASP A 144 -20.02 -5.71 -7.62
C ASP A 144 -20.69 -4.96 -8.78
N ASN A 145 -19.94 -4.13 -9.50
CA ASN A 145 -20.56 -3.29 -10.53
C ASN A 145 -21.08 -4.11 -11.73
N ARG A 146 -20.60 -5.35 -11.92
CA ARG A 146 -21.13 -6.25 -12.97
C ARG A 146 -22.57 -6.66 -12.69
N ASP A 147 -23.00 -6.70 -11.43
CA ASP A 147 -24.37 -7.06 -11.03
C ASP A 147 -25.42 -6.11 -11.65
N LEU A 148 -25.02 -4.92 -12.11
CA LEU A 148 -25.89 -4.03 -12.88
C LEU A 148 -26.44 -4.73 -14.13
N TRP A 149 -25.65 -5.61 -14.74
CA TRP A 149 -25.98 -6.32 -15.97
C TRP A 149 -26.80 -7.60 -15.76
N ASP A 150 -27.05 -8.00 -14.50
CA ASP A 150 -28.03 -9.05 -14.21
C ASP A 150 -29.46 -8.55 -14.44
N THR A 151 -29.66 -7.22 -14.38
CA THR A 151 -30.96 -6.56 -14.54
C THR A 151 -31.10 -5.85 -15.89
N TYR A 152 -30.00 -5.32 -16.44
CA TYR A 152 -29.98 -4.52 -17.67
C TYR A 152 -29.03 -5.12 -18.71
N ASP A 153 -29.21 -4.75 -19.97
CA ASP A 153 -28.30 -5.16 -21.04
C ASP A 153 -27.45 -3.96 -21.50
N PHE A 154 -26.13 -4.03 -21.35
CA PHE A 154 -25.23 -2.97 -21.83
C PHE A 154 -25.35 -2.74 -23.36
N ARG A 155 -25.83 -3.74 -24.11
CA ARG A 155 -26.04 -3.64 -25.56
C ARG A 155 -27.16 -2.65 -25.91
N ASP A 156 -28.13 -2.44 -25.03
CA ASP A 156 -29.18 -1.42 -25.20
C ASP A 156 -28.61 0.01 -25.24
N PHE A 157 -27.42 0.19 -24.67
CA PHE A 157 -26.68 1.44 -24.66
C PHE A 157 -25.75 1.58 -25.87
N GLY A 158 -25.75 0.64 -26.82
CA GLY A 158 -24.86 0.61 -27.98
C GLY A 158 -23.41 0.22 -27.63
N ILE A 159 -23.22 -0.53 -26.55
CA ILE A 159 -21.93 -1.07 -26.14
C ILE A 159 -21.77 -2.48 -26.74
N LEU A 160 -20.60 -2.74 -27.36
CA LEU A 160 -20.28 -4.01 -28.00
C LEU A 160 -19.94 -5.11 -27.00
N GLY A 161 -19.28 -4.77 -25.90
CA GLY A 161 -18.87 -5.73 -24.89
C GLY A 161 -18.38 -5.08 -23.60
N GLU A 162 -18.50 -5.84 -22.52
CA GLU A 162 -17.97 -5.56 -21.19
C GLU A 162 -16.70 -6.42 -21.00
N ALA A 163 -15.59 -5.78 -20.61
CA ALA A 163 -14.25 -6.39 -20.69
C ALA A 163 -14.06 -7.68 -19.89
N TYR A 164 -14.85 -7.93 -18.84
CA TYR A 164 -14.82 -9.17 -18.06
C TYR A 164 -15.91 -10.15 -18.48
N LEU A 165 -17.14 -9.67 -18.70
CA LEU A 165 -18.29 -10.52 -18.99
C LEU A 165 -18.31 -11.04 -20.43
N SER A 166 -17.64 -10.35 -21.35
CA SER A 166 -17.64 -10.67 -22.78
C SER A 166 -16.32 -11.28 -23.28
N ALA A 167 -15.32 -11.44 -22.40
CA ALA A 167 -14.01 -11.99 -22.78
C ALA A 167 -14.09 -13.50 -23.10
N GLY A 168 -13.42 -13.92 -24.17
CA GLY A 168 -13.39 -15.32 -24.61
C GLY A 168 -12.53 -16.23 -23.74
N GLU A 169 -12.84 -17.53 -23.81
CA GLU A 169 -12.08 -18.58 -23.10
C GLU A 169 -10.65 -18.74 -23.64
N ASP A 170 -10.38 -18.29 -24.86
CA ASP A 170 -9.12 -18.45 -25.60
C ASP A 170 -8.00 -17.48 -25.20
N LEU A 171 -8.32 -16.44 -24.41
CA LEU A 171 -7.32 -15.47 -23.92
C LEU A 171 -6.53 -16.04 -22.73
N ASN A 172 -5.26 -15.69 -22.54
CA ASN A 172 -4.56 -15.90 -21.27
C ASN A 172 -4.55 -14.55 -20.55
N TYR A 173 -5.10 -14.48 -19.34
CA TYR A 173 -5.36 -13.21 -18.67
C TYR A 173 -4.25 -12.90 -17.65
N PHE A 174 -3.59 -11.77 -17.85
CA PHE A 174 -2.52 -11.25 -16.99
C PHE A 174 -2.91 -9.86 -16.52
N THR A 175 -2.77 -9.58 -15.23
CA THR A 175 -3.01 -8.23 -14.69
C THR A 175 -1.94 -7.84 -13.69
N ASP A 176 -1.56 -6.57 -13.67
CA ASP A 176 -0.64 -6.01 -12.66
C ASP A 176 -1.30 -5.75 -11.29
N THR A 177 -2.56 -6.16 -11.11
CA THR A 177 -3.25 -6.07 -9.81
C THR A 177 -2.47 -6.80 -8.73
N GLY A 178 -2.10 -6.06 -7.70
CA GLY A 178 -1.31 -6.57 -6.59
C GLY A 178 0.19 -6.65 -6.87
N ARG A 179 0.70 -6.01 -7.93
CA ARG A 179 2.12 -5.93 -8.32
C ARG A 179 2.75 -7.29 -8.61
N GLY A 180 2.03 -8.11 -9.34
CA GLY A 180 2.51 -9.34 -9.94
C GLY A 180 1.50 -9.81 -10.96
N TRP A 181 1.92 -10.67 -11.88
CA TRP A 181 1.08 -11.13 -12.98
C TRP A 181 0.29 -12.40 -12.66
N ASN A 182 0.37 -12.87 -11.40
CA ASN A 182 -0.41 -14.01 -10.92
C ASN A 182 -1.73 -13.54 -10.31
N SER A 183 -2.81 -14.28 -10.59
CA SER A 183 -4.16 -13.94 -10.12
C SER A 183 -4.40 -14.17 -8.62
N LYS A 184 -3.35 -14.51 -7.83
CA LYS A 184 -3.49 -14.94 -6.42
C LYS A 184 -4.04 -13.85 -5.49
N ASN A 185 -3.92 -12.57 -5.85
CA ASN A 185 -4.39 -11.44 -5.05
C ASN A 185 -5.60 -10.70 -5.68
N ASN A 186 -6.22 -11.26 -6.72
CA ASN A 186 -7.31 -10.61 -7.44
C ASN A 186 -8.67 -10.96 -6.81
N LEU A 187 -9.37 -9.93 -6.34
CA LEU A 187 -10.73 -10.06 -5.82
C LEU A 187 -11.82 -9.93 -6.87
N ARG A 188 -11.60 -9.09 -7.89
CA ARG A 188 -12.60 -8.69 -8.90
C ARG A 188 -12.04 -8.65 -10.32
N ASP A 189 -10.73 -8.47 -10.46
CA ASP A 189 -10.03 -8.42 -11.75
C ASP A 189 -9.69 -9.82 -12.27
N PHE A 190 -10.72 -10.58 -12.64
CA PHE A 190 -10.58 -11.90 -13.26
C PHE A 190 -11.75 -12.17 -14.21
N ILE A 191 -11.52 -13.03 -15.20
CA ILE A 191 -12.58 -13.54 -16.08
C ILE A 191 -13.30 -14.67 -15.33
N PRO A 192 -14.61 -14.56 -15.05
CA PRO A 192 -15.35 -15.61 -14.35
C PRO A 192 -15.29 -16.97 -15.07
N GLY A 193 -15.08 -18.06 -14.34
CA GLY A 193 -15.11 -19.43 -14.88
C GLY A 193 -13.83 -19.93 -15.55
N LYS A 194 -12.74 -19.17 -15.50
CA LYS A 194 -11.49 -19.48 -16.20
C LYS A 194 -10.38 -20.04 -15.30
N THR A 195 -9.66 -21.04 -15.81
CA THR A 195 -8.43 -21.58 -15.19
C THR A 195 -7.26 -21.28 -16.11
N GLU A 196 -6.33 -20.44 -15.67
CA GLU A 196 -5.13 -20.08 -16.43
C GLU A 196 -4.22 -21.31 -16.63
N LYS A 197 -3.75 -21.51 -17.85
CA LYS A 197 -2.84 -22.62 -18.20
C LYS A 197 -1.37 -22.23 -18.11
N VAL A 198 -1.11 -20.93 -18.09
CA VAL A 198 0.23 -20.35 -18.15
C VAL A 198 0.33 -19.27 -17.07
N PHE A 199 1.50 -19.16 -16.44
CA PHE A 199 1.70 -18.31 -15.27
C PHE A 199 2.93 -17.43 -15.44
N ALA A 200 2.80 -16.17 -15.01
CA ALA A 200 3.89 -15.22 -14.86
C ALA A 200 3.76 -14.58 -13.47
N ASN A 201 4.88 -14.36 -12.77
CA ASN A 201 4.86 -13.65 -11.49
C ASN A 201 5.43 -12.23 -11.63
N THR A 202 6.49 -12.09 -12.43
CA THR A 202 7.18 -10.81 -12.69
C THR A 202 6.97 -10.35 -14.13
N THR A 203 7.22 -9.07 -14.42
CA THR A 203 7.19 -8.60 -15.82
C THR A 203 8.24 -9.29 -16.69
N ASP A 204 9.38 -9.70 -16.12
CA ASP A 204 10.39 -10.46 -16.87
C ASP A 204 9.86 -11.88 -17.23
N ASP A 205 9.12 -12.54 -16.33
CA ASP A 205 8.46 -13.82 -16.63
C ASP A 205 7.46 -13.66 -17.78
N LEU A 206 6.69 -12.55 -17.80
CA LEU A 206 5.71 -12.25 -18.84
C LEU A 206 6.39 -11.95 -20.18
N ILE A 207 7.49 -11.19 -20.17
CA ILE A 207 8.31 -10.92 -21.36
C ILE A 207 8.88 -12.23 -21.92
N GLU A 208 9.44 -13.09 -21.07
CA GLU A 208 9.95 -14.39 -21.49
C GLU A 208 8.84 -15.25 -22.10
N LEU A 209 7.64 -15.21 -21.51
CA LEU A 209 6.49 -15.95 -22.00
C LEU A 209 6.05 -15.47 -23.39
N ILE A 210 5.98 -14.15 -23.60
CA ILE A 210 5.66 -13.55 -24.90
C ILE A 210 6.72 -13.96 -25.94
N GLY A 211 8.01 -13.95 -25.57
CA GLY A 211 9.11 -14.34 -26.44
C GLY A 211 9.15 -15.83 -26.82
N LYS A 212 8.56 -16.73 -26.02
CA LYS A 212 8.46 -18.17 -26.32
C LYS A 212 7.55 -18.48 -27.51
N ASN A 213 6.71 -17.52 -27.92
CA ASN A 213 5.99 -17.55 -29.19
C ASN A 213 5.03 -18.75 -29.35
N GLU A 214 4.49 -19.26 -28.25
CA GLU A 214 3.49 -20.33 -28.24
C GLU A 214 2.14 -19.83 -28.80
N SER A 215 1.27 -20.73 -29.29
CA SER A 215 -0.04 -20.42 -29.91
C SER A 215 -1.10 -19.90 -28.92
N ASN A 216 -0.77 -18.87 -28.15
CA ASN A 216 -1.58 -18.27 -27.10
C ASN A 216 -2.03 -16.87 -27.51
N ASN A 217 -3.30 -16.52 -27.24
CA ASN A 217 -3.76 -15.13 -27.23
C ASN A 217 -3.63 -14.59 -25.81
N PHE A 218 -3.32 -13.31 -25.66
CA PHE A 218 -3.09 -12.68 -24.35
C PHE A 218 -4.04 -11.51 -24.13
N CYS A 219 -4.52 -11.35 -22.90
CA CYS A 219 -5.10 -10.13 -22.42
C CYS A 219 -4.25 -9.63 -21.25
N ILE A 220 -3.53 -8.53 -21.47
CA ILE A 220 -2.62 -7.93 -20.50
C ILE A 220 -3.30 -6.66 -19.99
N VAL A 221 -3.58 -6.63 -18.69
CA VAL A 221 -4.29 -5.54 -18.02
C VAL A 221 -3.36 -4.80 -17.09
N THR A 222 -3.11 -3.53 -17.38
CA THR A 222 -2.26 -2.66 -16.57
C THR A 222 -3.04 -1.50 -15.95
N HIS A 223 -2.52 -0.99 -14.85
CA HIS A 223 -3.04 0.20 -14.18
C HIS A 223 -1.96 1.29 -14.27
N PRO A 224 -2.10 2.29 -15.16
CA PRO A 224 -1.01 3.23 -15.48
C PRO A 224 -0.40 3.96 -14.26
N GLU A 225 -1.16 4.17 -13.18
CA GLU A 225 -0.63 4.77 -11.96
C GLU A 225 0.44 3.92 -11.25
N ARG A 226 0.51 2.60 -11.51
CA ARG A 226 1.52 1.71 -10.93
C ARG A 226 2.88 1.83 -11.62
N TRP A 227 2.90 2.27 -12.88
CA TRP A 227 4.10 2.37 -13.71
C TRP A 227 4.74 3.75 -13.54
N SER A 228 5.74 3.83 -12.65
CA SER A 228 6.35 5.11 -12.26
C SER A 228 7.64 5.40 -13.01
N SER A 229 7.84 6.68 -13.40
CA SER A 229 9.10 7.21 -13.93
C SER A 229 10.07 7.70 -12.85
N SER A 230 9.63 7.78 -11.59
CA SER A 230 10.46 8.23 -10.45
C SER A 230 10.49 7.21 -9.32
N ILE A 231 11.63 7.15 -8.60
CA ILE A 231 11.79 6.25 -7.44
C ILE A 231 10.86 6.63 -6.29
N VAL A 232 10.61 7.93 -6.09
CA VAL A 232 9.69 8.42 -5.06
C VAL A 232 8.26 7.99 -5.37
N GLY A 233 7.82 8.16 -6.62
CA GLY A 233 6.52 7.66 -7.07
C GLY A 233 6.43 6.14 -6.94
N TRP A 234 7.47 5.41 -7.37
CA TRP A 234 7.52 3.95 -7.31
C TRP A 234 7.36 3.44 -5.87
N SER A 235 8.10 4.02 -4.93
CA SER A 235 8.03 3.66 -3.50
C SER A 235 6.67 3.99 -2.89
N LEU A 236 6.10 5.16 -3.20
CA LEU A 236 4.78 5.54 -2.70
C LEU A 236 3.71 4.54 -3.15
N TYR A 237 3.68 4.20 -4.43
CA TYR A 237 2.67 3.26 -4.96
C TYR A 237 2.90 1.83 -4.49
N TYR A 238 4.15 1.41 -4.34
CA TYR A 238 4.47 0.12 -3.73
C TYR A 238 3.87 0.00 -2.32
N SER A 239 4.03 1.04 -1.49
CA SER A 239 3.43 1.08 -0.16
C SER A 239 1.90 1.09 -0.18
N MET A 240 1.28 1.82 -1.12
CA MET A 240 -0.17 1.85 -1.27
C MET A 240 -0.74 0.50 -1.73
N ASP A 241 -0.09 -0.18 -2.69
CA ASP A 241 -0.50 -1.50 -3.18
C ASP A 241 -0.40 -2.55 -2.06
N ILE A 242 0.62 -2.49 -1.20
CA ILE A 242 0.72 -3.34 0.00
C ILE A 242 -0.50 -3.12 0.90
N ALA A 243 -0.84 -1.86 1.20
CA ALA A 243 -1.99 -1.53 2.04
C ALA A 243 -3.31 -2.04 1.44
N PHE A 244 -3.53 -1.86 0.13
CA PHE A 244 -4.73 -2.38 -0.54
C PHE A 244 -4.78 -3.91 -0.52
N ASN A 245 -3.68 -4.60 -0.82
CA ASN A 245 -3.61 -6.06 -0.81
C ASN A 245 -3.89 -6.64 0.59
N LEU A 246 -3.42 -5.97 1.65
CA LEU A 246 -3.73 -6.33 3.03
C LEU A 246 -5.23 -6.18 3.33
N GLY A 247 -5.84 -5.07 2.92
CA GLY A 247 -7.29 -4.86 3.03
C GLY A 247 -8.10 -5.93 2.26
N LYS A 248 -7.66 -6.29 1.05
CA LYS A 248 -8.27 -7.37 0.25
C LYS A 248 -8.21 -8.72 0.97
N LYS A 249 -7.06 -9.09 1.54
CA LYS A 249 -6.91 -10.35 2.31
C LYS A 249 -7.79 -10.39 3.55
N GLY A 250 -7.96 -9.25 4.24
CA GLY A 250 -8.92 -9.14 5.35
C GLY A 250 -10.36 -9.44 4.94
N LEU A 251 -10.80 -8.92 3.77
CA LEU A 251 -12.12 -9.19 3.21
C LEU A 251 -12.29 -10.65 2.74
N MET A 252 -11.25 -11.26 2.16
CA MET A 252 -11.27 -12.68 1.75
C MET A 252 -11.35 -13.63 2.95
N GLY A 253 -10.69 -13.29 4.06
CA GLY A 253 -10.73 -14.07 5.30
C GLY A 253 -12.10 -14.07 5.98
N LEU A 254 -12.88 -12.99 5.84
CA LEU A 254 -14.21 -12.86 6.44
C LEU A 254 -15.29 -13.72 5.76
N ASN A 255 -15.07 -14.16 4.52
CA ASN A 255 -16.01 -15.00 3.75
C ASN A 255 -15.70 -16.51 3.82
N GLY A 256 -14.66 -16.93 4.55
CA GLY A 256 -14.30 -18.34 4.74
C GLY A 256 -14.71 -18.87 6.10
N VAL A 257 -15.77 -19.68 6.15
CA VAL A 257 -16.21 -20.37 7.37
C VAL A 257 -15.21 -21.46 7.79
N ASN A 258 -14.75 -21.32 9.04
CA ASN A 258 -14.26 -22.33 10.00
C ASN A 258 -13.40 -23.50 9.49
N ASN A 259 -12.13 -23.50 9.93
CA ASN A 259 -11.58 -24.66 10.64
C ASN A 259 -10.56 -24.19 11.68
N PHE A 260 -10.91 -24.36 12.95
CA PHE A 260 -10.01 -24.19 14.09
C PHE A 260 -8.98 -25.32 14.10
N GLY A 261 -7.71 -24.97 13.98
CA GLY A 261 -6.56 -25.83 14.28
C GLY A 261 -5.39 -24.95 14.65
N LYS A 262 -4.93 -25.03 15.91
CA LYS A 262 -3.83 -24.25 16.47
C LYS A 262 -2.58 -24.31 15.59
N GLY A 263 -2.19 -23.17 15.04
CA GLY A 263 -0.91 -22.85 14.45
C GLY A 263 -0.80 -21.33 14.42
N VAL A 264 0.36 -20.76 14.74
CA VAL A 264 0.58 -19.31 14.70
C VAL A 264 0.20 -18.81 13.30
N ASP A 265 -0.73 -17.86 13.26
CA ASP A 265 -1.22 -17.28 12.01
C ASP A 265 -0.13 -16.37 11.42
N TYR A 266 0.50 -16.84 10.34
CA TYR A 266 1.58 -16.13 9.63
C TYR A 266 1.08 -14.88 8.87
N ASN A 267 -0.18 -14.47 9.03
CA ASN A 267 -0.79 -13.30 8.41
C ASN A 267 -1.25 -12.23 9.42
N SER A 268 -0.57 -12.08 10.56
CA SER A 268 -0.85 -10.97 11.49
C SER A 268 -0.05 -9.71 11.10
N LEU A 269 -0.74 -8.57 10.98
CA LEU A 269 -0.16 -7.26 10.76
C LEU A 269 -0.36 -6.40 12.00
N SER A 270 0.72 -5.83 12.52
CA SER A 270 0.66 -4.83 13.60
C SER A 270 0.96 -3.45 13.02
N VAL A 271 0.06 -2.49 13.26
CA VAL A 271 0.30 -1.08 12.97
C VAL A 271 0.82 -0.42 14.24
N THR A 272 1.98 0.22 14.14
CA THR A 272 2.60 0.91 15.27
C THR A 272 2.98 2.32 14.89
N ILE A 273 2.82 3.26 15.81
CA ILE A 273 3.11 4.68 15.61
C ILE A 273 4.02 5.13 16.75
N ASP A 274 5.17 5.71 16.42
CA ASP A 274 6.03 6.33 17.43
C ASP A 274 5.52 7.78 17.61
N LEU A 275 5.04 8.08 18.81
CA LEU A 275 4.50 9.40 19.16
C LEU A 275 5.62 10.22 19.81
N GLU A 276 6.35 10.90 18.95
CA GLU A 276 7.44 11.80 19.27
C GLU A 276 7.31 13.10 18.48
N ASP A 277 7.78 14.20 19.08
CA ASP A 277 7.77 15.52 18.47
C ASP A 277 9.12 15.99 17.90
N TRP A 278 9.13 17.08 17.14
CA TRP A 278 10.31 17.60 16.46
C TRP A 278 11.47 17.96 17.38
N TYR A 279 11.23 18.31 18.65
CA TYR A 279 12.33 18.58 19.58
C TYR A 279 13.11 17.31 19.97
N HIS A 280 12.52 16.13 19.78
CA HIS A 280 13.17 14.84 20.04
C HIS A 280 14.20 14.43 18.99
N ILE A 281 14.23 15.11 17.83
CA ILE A 281 15.13 14.71 16.75
C ILE A 281 16.60 14.91 17.18
N PRO A 282 17.53 14.10 16.65
CA PRO A 282 18.96 14.17 17.01
C PRO A 282 19.60 15.56 16.88
N SER A 283 19.14 16.38 15.94
CA SER A 283 19.67 17.74 15.75
C SER A 283 19.14 18.77 16.76
N VAL A 284 18.07 18.48 17.51
CA VAL A 284 17.47 19.42 18.46
C VAL A 284 17.84 19.05 19.89
N CYS A 285 17.45 17.87 20.37
CA CYS A 285 17.83 17.38 21.71
C CYS A 285 18.47 15.98 21.72
N GLY A 286 18.35 15.21 20.63
CA GLY A 286 18.57 13.76 20.66
C GLY A 286 20.02 13.27 20.47
N SER A 287 21.05 14.12 20.53
CA SER A 287 22.43 13.67 20.26
C SER A 287 23.53 14.49 20.96
N LYS A 288 24.81 14.25 20.61
CA LYS A 288 25.94 15.07 21.08
C LYS A 288 26.14 16.35 20.25
N PHE A 289 25.44 16.47 19.12
CA PHE A 289 25.54 17.61 18.19
C PHE A 289 24.25 18.44 18.15
N SER A 290 23.32 18.19 19.09
CA SER A 290 22.06 18.90 19.16
C SER A 290 22.23 20.37 19.54
N VAL A 291 21.27 21.20 19.13
CA VAL A 291 21.18 22.63 19.48
C VAL A 291 20.98 22.82 20.98
N TYR A 292 20.14 21.98 21.59
CA TYR A 292 19.87 21.96 23.02
C TYR A 292 20.53 20.73 23.65
N LYS A 293 20.97 20.89 24.89
CA LYS A 293 21.65 19.82 25.62
C LYS A 293 20.74 18.60 25.82
N ASP A 294 19.48 18.86 26.17
CA ASP A 294 18.43 17.88 26.39
C ASP A 294 17.05 18.55 26.29
N VAL A 295 15.97 17.77 26.49
CA VAL A 295 14.60 18.28 26.41
C VAL A 295 14.31 19.34 27.48
N ASN A 296 14.92 19.26 28.67
CA ASN A 296 14.72 20.28 29.69
C ASN A 296 15.36 21.60 29.25
N ASP A 297 16.60 21.55 28.74
CA ASP A 297 17.29 22.71 28.17
C ASP A 297 16.51 23.32 27.00
N PHE A 298 15.83 22.51 26.20
CA PHE A 298 14.90 23.00 25.17
C PHE A 298 13.76 23.81 25.77
N PHE A 299 13.00 23.25 26.72
CA PHE A 299 11.84 23.94 27.29
C PHE A 299 12.21 25.12 28.21
N GLU A 300 13.40 25.14 28.79
CA GLU A 300 13.91 26.29 29.55
C GLU A 300 14.25 27.49 28.66
N ASN A 301 14.69 27.24 27.43
CA ASN A 301 15.20 28.29 26.53
C ASN A 301 14.25 28.60 25.36
N TRP A 302 13.25 27.76 25.09
CA TRP A 302 12.27 27.95 24.02
C TRP A 302 11.10 28.82 24.50
N ASN A 303 10.87 29.96 23.83
CA ASN A 303 9.90 30.97 24.25
C ASN A 303 8.67 31.10 23.34
N ASP A 304 8.55 30.28 22.29
CA ASP A 304 7.45 30.37 21.31
C ASP A 304 6.32 29.37 21.58
N LYS A 305 5.11 29.70 21.09
CA LYS A 305 3.96 28.78 21.14
C LYS A 305 4.23 27.51 20.35
N TYR A 306 3.75 26.41 20.90
CA TYR A 306 4.12 25.08 20.45
C TYR A 306 2.95 24.11 20.65
N ASP A 307 2.46 23.53 19.55
CA ASP A 307 1.63 22.32 19.48
C ASP A 307 1.73 21.79 18.04
N TYR A 308 2.59 20.79 17.83
CA TYR A 308 2.78 20.16 16.52
C TYR A 308 2.32 18.71 16.48
N LEU A 309 1.92 18.12 17.61
CA LEU A 309 1.45 16.74 17.68
C LEU A 309 -0.07 16.61 17.73
N SER A 310 -0.81 17.52 18.37
CA SER A 310 -2.25 17.29 18.63
C SER A 310 -3.05 17.10 17.34
N GLU A 311 -2.86 17.97 16.35
CA GLU A 311 -3.59 17.88 15.09
C GLU A 311 -3.14 16.67 14.25
N PRO A 312 -1.83 16.46 13.99
CA PRO A 312 -1.40 15.30 13.22
C PRO A 312 -1.80 13.98 13.86
N THR A 313 -1.69 13.85 15.18
CA THR A 313 -2.18 12.66 15.91
C THR A 313 -3.68 12.49 15.73
N LYS A 314 -4.48 13.56 15.84
CA LYS A 314 -5.92 13.48 15.56
C LYS A 314 -6.20 12.98 14.14
N ARG A 315 -5.48 13.46 13.13
CA ARG A 315 -5.65 12.98 11.74
C ARG A 315 -5.28 11.51 11.59
N VAL A 316 -4.21 11.07 12.23
CA VAL A 316 -3.82 9.66 12.23
C VAL A 316 -4.92 8.82 12.89
N LEU A 317 -5.43 9.26 14.03
CA LEU A 317 -6.55 8.59 14.70
C LEU A 317 -7.82 8.56 13.83
N ASP A 318 -8.16 9.65 13.14
CA ASP A 318 -9.31 9.71 12.24
C ASP A 318 -9.15 8.73 11.07
N ILE A 319 -7.94 8.56 10.54
CA ILE A 319 -7.62 7.55 9.52
C ILE A 319 -7.77 6.14 10.09
N LEU A 320 -7.22 5.88 11.29
CA LEU A 320 -7.34 4.56 11.93
C LEU A 320 -8.81 4.18 12.17
N ASP A 321 -9.63 5.13 12.61
CA ASP A 321 -11.08 4.95 12.78
C ASP A 321 -11.79 4.70 11.45
N GLU A 322 -11.47 5.46 10.39
CA GLU A 322 -12.05 5.30 9.05
C GLU A 322 -11.85 3.87 8.51
N PHE A 323 -10.70 3.27 8.81
CA PHE A 323 -10.37 1.90 8.40
C PHE A 323 -10.64 0.84 9.46
N ASN A 324 -11.19 1.21 10.63
CA ASN A 324 -11.42 0.32 11.77
C ASN A 324 -10.17 -0.49 12.16
N VAL A 325 -9.01 0.18 12.21
CA VAL A 325 -7.71 -0.40 12.53
C VAL A 325 -7.30 0.01 13.93
N THR A 326 -6.96 -0.98 14.76
CA THR A 326 -6.27 -0.73 16.04
C THR A 326 -4.76 -0.66 15.84
N ALA A 327 -4.09 0.24 16.55
CA ALA A 327 -2.65 0.42 16.50
C ALA A 327 -2.05 0.47 17.91
N THR A 328 -0.74 0.29 17.99
CA THR A 328 0.07 0.53 19.18
C THR A 328 0.82 1.85 19.02
N PHE A 329 0.60 2.79 19.94
CA PHE A 329 1.33 4.05 19.99
C PHE A 329 2.47 3.93 21.00
N PHE A 330 3.72 3.93 20.53
CA PHE A 330 4.89 4.02 21.41
C PHE A 330 5.11 5.49 21.76
N VAL A 331 4.81 5.86 22.99
CA VAL A 331 4.77 7.26 23.44
C VAL A 331 6.01 7.60 24.25
N VAL A 332 6.65 8.72 23.93
CA VAL A 332 7.70 9.31 24.77
C VAL A 332 7.04 9.96 25.98
N ALA A 333 7.47 9.63 27.20
CA ALA A 333 6.72 9.99 28.39
C ALA A 333 6.62 11.50 28.65
N ASP A 334 7.59 12.31 28.20
CA ASP A 334 7.53 13.78 28.32
C ASP A 334 6.39 14.42 27.50
N VAL A 335 5.92 13.75 26.43
CA VAL A 335 4.77 14.19 25.63
C VAL A 335 3.54 14.36 26.51
N ALA A 336 3.39 13.54 27.54
CA ALA A 336 2.30 13.67 28.52
C ALA A 336 2.28 15.02 29.25
N GLU A 337 3.45 15.60 29.51
CA GLU A 337 3.58 16.86 30.25
C GLU A 337 3.26 18.06 29.36
N HIS A 338 3.58 17.96 28.06
CA HIS A 338 3.43 19.05 27.10
C HIS A 338 2.14 19.00 26.28
N TYR A 339 1.50 17.82 26.19
CA TYR A 339 0.27 17.59 25.43
C TYR A 339 -0.85 16.98 26.27
N PRO A 340 -1.46 17.74 27.21
CA PRO A 340 -2.54 17.24 28.05
C PRO A 340 -3.73 16.73 27.22
N GLY A 341 -4.21 15.52 27.52
CA GLY A 341 -5.36 14.91 26.84
C GLY A 341 -5.02 14.14 25.56
N LEU A 342 -3.80 14.24 25.04
CA LEU A 342 -3.42 13.57 23.79
C LEU A 342 -3.40 12.04 23.95
N ILE A 343 -2.77 11.54 25.01
CA ILE A 343 -2.67 10.09 25.29
C ILE A 343 -4.06 9.53 25.61
N GLU A 344 -4.87 10.28 26.36
CA GLU A 344 -6.25 9.92 26.69
C GLU A 344 -7.10 9.81 25.43
N SER A 345 -6.90 10.70 24.45
CA SER A 345 -7.61 10.64 23.16
C SER A 345 -7.28 9.39 22.36
N ILE A 346 -6.01 8.95 22.40
CA ILE A 346 -5.56 7.70 21.77
C ILE A 346 -6.22 6.50 22.48
N CYS A 347 -6.22 6.50 23.81
CA CYS A 347 -6.82 5.44 24.61
C CYS A 347 -8.35 5.35 24.42
N ALA A 348 -9.03 6.49 24.32
CA ALA A 348 -10.48 6.56 24.13
C ALA A 348 -10.94 5.93 22.81
N ARG A 349 -10.05 5.86 21.80
CA ARG A 349 -10.29 5.19 20.51
C ARG A 349 -9.84 3.73 20.49
N GLY A 350 -9.46 3.18 21.64
CA GLY A 350 -9.19 1.75 21.80
C GLY A 350 -7.78 1.30 21.39
N HIS A 351 -6.86 2.23 21.12
CA HIS A 351 -5.48 1.91 20.78
C HIS A 351 -4.65 1.52 22.02
N GLU A 352 -3.55 0.78 21.77
CA GLU A 352 -2.58 0.40 22.81
C GLU A 352 -1.55 1.52 23.02
N ILE A 353 -1.12 1.71 24.27
CA ILE A 353 0.02 2.57 24.62
C ILE A 353 1.23 1.70 24.96
N GLY A 354 2.30 1.86 24.18
CA GLY A 354 3.63 1.35 24.46
C GLY A 354 4.56 2.44 24.98
N CYS A 355 5.64 2.05 25.66
CA CYS A 355 6.64 2.98 26.17
C CYS A 355 7.73 3.23 25.12
N HIS A 356 8.05 4.50 24.87
CA HIS A 356 9.14 4.94 23.98
C HIS A 356 10.26 5.68 24.72
N GLY A 357 10.45 5.35 26.01
CA GLY A 357 11.39 6.05 26.88
C GLY A 357 10.86 7.39 27.39
N THR A 358 11.74 8.17 28.02
CA THR A 358 11.36 9.43 28.69
C THR A 358 11.50 10.66 27.81
N HIS A 359 12.60 10.78 27.07
CA HIS A 359 12.98 11.99 26.30
C HIS A 359 13.55 11.65 24.92
N HIS A 360 13.16 10.51 24.35
CA HIS A 360 13.68 9.98 23.07
C HIS A 360 15.23 9.95 22.94
N ARG A 361 15.95 9.67 24.04
CA ARG A 361 17.42 9.61 24.05
C ARG A 361 17.92 8.20 23.72
N CYS A 362 18.99 8.13 22.92
CA CYS A 362 19.74 6.89 22.73
C CYS A 362 20.47 6.48 24.02
N ASN A 363 20.29 5.22 24.43
CA ASN A 363 20.96 4.66 25.61
C ASN A 363 22.25 3.90 25.28
N ILE A 364 22.49 3.67 23.98
CA ILE A 364 23.72 3.07 23.45
C ILE A 364 24.31 3.95 22.34
N ASP A 365 25.63 3.92 22.19
CA ASP A 365 26.30 4.59 21.09
C ASP A 365 26.04 3.84 19.77
N SER A 366 25.61 4.55 18.74
CA SER A 366 25.23 3.92 17.47
C SER A 366 26.40 3.26 16.73
N LYS A 367 27.65 3.66 17.01
CA LYS A 367 28.86 3.13 16.38
C LYS A 367 29.54 2.08 17.25
N THR A 368 29.82 2.40 18.50
CA THR A 368 30.59 1.50 19.38
C THR A 368 29.72 0.47 20.07
N LYS A 369 28.40 0.68 20.12
CA LYS A 369 27.42 -0.14 20.84
C LYS A 369 27.58 -0.14 22.36
N GLU A 370 28.49 0.69 22.87
CA GLU A 370 28.72 0.86 24.30
C GLU A 370 27.53 1.59 24.97
N PRO A 371 27.18 1.23 26.22
CA PRO A 371 26.19 1.94 27.00
C PRO A 371 26.56 3.42 27.20
N LEU A 372 25.59 4.32 27.02
CA LEU A 372 25.72 5.75 27.30
C LEU A 372 25.25 6.13 28.71
N ILE A 373 24.59 5.18 29.40
CA ILE A 373 24.07 5.29 30.76
C ILE A 373 24.26 3.94 31.48
N SER A 374 24.15 3.94 32.81
CA SER A 374 24.15 2.68 33.57
C SER A 374 22.82 1.93 33.43
N GLY A 375 22.86 0.61 33.67
CA GLY A 375 21.64 -0.20 33.77
C GLY A 375 20.64 0.33 34.80
N GLU A 376 21.13 0.76 35.97
CA GLU A 376 20.29 1.33 37.03
C GLU A 376 19.62 2.65 36.63
N GLU A 377 20.34 3.52 35.91
CA GLU A 377 19.79 4.77 35.37
C GLU A 377 18.71 4.48 34.32
N PHE A 378 18.97 3.52 33.42
CA PHE A 378 17.99 3.07 32.44
C PHE A 378 16.75 2.46 33.10
N GLU A 379 16.94 1.59 34.10
CA GLU A 379 15.85 0.93 34.82
C GLU A 379 14.96 1.96 35.52
N THR A 380 15.58 2.91 36.23
CA THR A 380 14.89 3.98 36.95
C THR A 380 14.10 4.90 36.00
N GLY A 381 14.74 5.36 34.92
CA GLY A 381 14.11 6.24 33.93
C GLY A 381 12.96 5.56 33.20
N THR A 382 13.16 4.32 32.77
CA THR A 382 12.15 3.55 32.03
C THR A 382 10.97 3.16 32.92
N LEU A 383 11.20 2.78 34.18
CA LEU A 383 10.13 2.52 35.13
C LEU A 383 9.31 3.79 35.42
N LYS A 384 9.97 4.96 35.53
CA LYS A 384 9.27 6.24 35.68
C LYS A 384 8.38 6.52 34.46
N ALA A 385 8.92 6.36 33.25
CA ALA A 385 8.16 6.53 32.00
C ALA A 385 6.94 5.60 31.93
N LYS A 386 7.15 4.30 32.19
CA LYS A 386 6.06 3.29 32.24
C LYS A 386 4.95 3.73 33.19
N ARG A 387 5.28 4.13 34.42
CA ARG A 387 4.30 4.57 35.43
C ARG A 387 3.52 5.82 35.01
N ILE A 388 4.16 6.78 34.34
CA ILE A 388 3.48 7.98 33.83
C ILE A 388 2.42 7.58 32.80
N LEU A 389 2.82 6.74 31.83
CA LEU A 389 1.93 6.28 30.76
C LEU A 389 0.78 5.40 31.30
N GLU A 390 1.06 4.50 32.24
CA GLU A 390 0.02 3.66 32.88
C GLU A 390 -1.01 4.50 33.63
N ARG A 391 -0.54 5.52 34.37
CA ARG A 391 -1.42 6.44 35.10
C ARG A 391 -2.36 7.21 34.17
N ILE A 392 -1.88 7.66 33.02
CA ILE A 392 -2.65 8.47 32.08
C ILE A 392 -3.58 7.59 31.23
N SER A 393 -3.07 6.46 30.74
CA SER A 393 -3.84 5.53 29.90
C SER A 393 -4.88 4.72 30.68
N GLY A 394 -4.69 4.56 31.99
CA GLY A 394 -5.52 3.70 32.85
C GLY A 394 -5.34 2.20 32.56
N LYS A 395 -4.30 1.82 31.80
CA LYS A 395 -4.00 0.43 31.39
C LYS A 395 -2.56 0.08 31.72
N GLU A 396 -2.27 -1.22 31.84
CA GLU A 396 -0.90 -1.74 31.95
C GLU A 396 -0.14 -1.46 30.63
N VAL A 397 1.06 -0.89 30.71
CA VAL A 397 1.90 -0.60 29.54
C VAL A 397 2.88 -1.76 29.37
N ILE A 398 2.57 -2.67 28.45
CA ILE A 398 3.28 -3.96 28.33
C ILE A 398 4.32 -4.00 27.21
N GLY A 399 4.28 -3.04 26.28
CA GLY A 399 5.20 -2.92 25.16
C GLY A 399 6.26 -1.84 25.34
N TYR A 400 7.46 -2.09 24.82
CA TYR A 400 8.54 -1.10 24.75
C TYR A 400 9.11 -0.99 23.33
N ARG A 401 9.55 0.22 22.96
CA ARG A 401 10.39 0.45 21.77
C ARG A 401 11.47 1.46 22.13
N ALA A 402 12.72 1.15 21.83
CA ALA A 402 13.85 2.02 22.04
C ALA A 402 13.87 3.14 20.98
N PRO A 403 14.19 4.39 21.37
CA PRO A 403 14.48 5.47 20.44
C PRO A 403 15.46 5.04 19.34
N ASN A 404 15.16 5.38 18.09
CA ASN A 404 15.92 4.98 16.89
C ASN A 404 16.06 3.45 16.65
N ALA A 405 15.35 2.62 17.42
CA ALA A 405 15.52 1.17 17.50
C ALA A 405 16.95 0.74 17.89
N LEU A 406 17.67 1.58 18.64
CA LEU A 406 18.99 1.27 19.20
C LEU A 406 18.81 0.58 20.56
N VAL A 407 19.11 -0.71 20.62
CA VAL A 407 18.87 -1.55 21.81
C VAL A 407 20.05 -2.47 22.09
N GLY A 408 20.40 -2.63 23.36
CA GLY A 408 21.43 -3.57 23.83
C GLY A 408 20.86 -4.76 24.59
N GLY A 409 21.64 -5.84 24.72
CA GLY A 409 21.27 -7.03 25.51
C GLY A 409 20.90 -6.69 26.96
N TRP A 410 21.79 -5.97 27.64
CA TRP A 410 21.57 -5.42 28.99
C TRP A 410 20.28 -4.59 29.13
N MET A 411 19.82 -3.94 28.04
CA MET A 411 18.57 -3.19 28.05
C MET A 411 17.37 -4.14 28.09
N LEU A 412 17.40 -5.22 27.31
CA LEU A 412 16.31 -6.21 27.31
C LEU A 412 16.19 -6.90 28.67
N ASP A 413 17.32 -7.23 29.31
CA ASP A 413 17.33 -7.75 30.69
C ASP A 413 16.67 -6.76 31.67
N SER A 414 16.97 -5.48 31.52
CA SER A 414 16.34 -4.41 32.31
C SER A 414 14.84 -4.29 32.03
N LEU A 415 14.40 -4.42 30.77
CA LEU A 415 12.99 -4.37 30.39
C LEU A 415 12.19 -5.54 30.97
N GLU A 416 12.76 -6.75 30.99
CA GLU A 416 12.11 -7.89 31.65
C GLU A 416 11.95 -7.64 33.15
N LYS A 417 13.00 -7.17 33.84
CA LYS A 417 12.92 -6.84 35.28
C LYS A 417 11.85 -5.80 35.59
N ILE A 418 11.66 -4.81 34.71
CA ILE A 418 10.61 -3.79 34.84
C ILE A 418 9.20 -4.38 34.62
N GLY A 419 9.09 -5.51 33.91
CA GLY A 419 7.83 -6.18 33.60
C GLY A 419 7.24 -5.79 32.25
N PHE A 420 8.06 -5.50 31.23
CA PHE A 420 7.57 -5.45 29.85
C PHE A 420 7.40 -6.87 29.29
N LYS A 421 6.36 -7.08 28.48
CA LYS A 421 6.04 -8.38 27.88
C LYS A 421 6.62 -8.53 26.47
N TYR A 422 6.88 -7.41 25.78
CA TYR A 422 7.52 -7.40 24.47
C TYR A 422 8.32 -6.12 24.21
N ASP A 423 9.33 -6.22 23.34
CA ASP A 423 10.15 -5.16 22.77
C ASP A 423 9.95 -5.14 21.24
N SER A 424 9.92 -3.94 20.67
CA SER A 424 9.80 -3.72 19.22
C SER A 424 10.97 -2.92 18.65
N SER A 425 12.19 -3.21 19.13
CA SER A 425 13.43 -2.52 18.78
C SER A 425 14.41 -3.42 18.02
N VAL A 426 14.42 -4.72 18.31
CA VAL A 426 15.32 -5.68 17.65
C VAL A 426 14.98 -5.80 16.15
N CYS A 427 15.84 -5.24 15.30
CA CYS A 427 15.61 -5.12 13.86
C CYS A 427 16.61 -5.94 13.04
N VAL A 428 16.26 -7.20 12.73
CA VAL A 428 17.13 -8.11 11.94
C VAL A 428 17.31 -7.70 10.47
N ASN A 429 16.37 -6.93 9.90
CA ASN A 429 16.39 -6.50 8.50
C ASN A 429 16.91 -5.06 8.29
N SER A 430 17.58 -4.48 9.29
CA SER A 430 18.14 -3.12 9.18
C SER A 430 19.38 -3.11 8.29
N LEU A 431 19.59 -2.02 7.52
CA LEU A 431 20.78 -1.83 6.67
C LEU A 431 22.10 -1.85 7.45
N TYR A 432 22.03 -1.58 8.75
CA TYR A 432 23.15 -1.67 9.68
C TYR A 432 22.65 -2.23 11.01
N ASN A 433 23.51 -2.96 11.72
CA ASN A 433 23.18 -3.52 13.01
C ASN A 433 22.90 -2.38 14.01
N LYS A 434 21.70 -2.39 14.60
CA LYS A 434 21.27 -1.42 15.62
C LYS A 434 21.40 -1.94 17.04
N THR A 435 21.97 -3.13 17.19
CA THR A 435 22.20 -3.77 18.48
C THR A 435 23.68 -3.99 18.73
N ASP A 436 24.02 -4.41 19.95
CA ASP A 436 25.31 -4.95 20.38
C ASP A 436 25.46 -6.46 20.10
N SER A 437 24.42 -7.09 19.54
CA SER A 437 24.35 -8.51 19.20
C SER A 437 24.49 -8.76 17.68
N PRO A 438 25.07 -9.89 17.21
CA PRO A 438 25.13 -10.20 15.78
C PRO A 438 23.77 -10.55 15.14
N LEU A 439 22.72 -10.79 15.95
CA LEU A 439 21.36 -11.14 15.51
C LEU A 439 21.24 -12.45 14.69
N GLU A 440 22.25 -13.32 14.70
CA GLU A 440 22.18 -14.63 14.05
C GLU A 440 21.07 -15.50 14.68
N GLY A 441 20.12 -15.96 13.87
CA GLY A 441 19.01 -16.80 14.33
C GLY A 441 17.91 -16.06 15.12
N VAL A 442 17.99 -14.73 15.24
CA VAL A 442 16.95 -13.92 15.87
C VAL A 442 15.76 -13.76 14.92
N SER A 443 14.55 -13.90 15.47
CA SER A 443 13.31 -13.81 14.69
C SER A 443 12.95 -12.38 14.26
N THR A 444 12.11 -12.24 13.24
CA THR A 444 11.51 -10.96 12.79
C THR A 444 10.27 -10.54 13.59
N TYR A 445 9.79 -11.36 14.52
CA TYR A 445 8.66 -11.02 15.39
C TYR A 445 9.09 -10.06 16.51
N PRO A 446 8.15 -9.31 17.14
CA PRO A 446 8.43 -8.56 18.36
C PRO A 446 9.19 -9.44 19.36
N TYR A 447 10.27 -8.89 19.88
CA TYR A 447 11.17 -9.62 20.77
C TYR A 447 10.51 -9.75 22.14
N HIS A 448 10.61 -10.90 22.79
CA HIS A 448 10.13 -11.07 24.16
C HIS A 448 11.33 -10.94 25.10
N PRO A 449 11.46 -9.84 25.87
CA PRO A 449 12.58 -9.63 26.77
C PRO A 449 12.70 -10.81 27.74
N THR A 450 13.88 -11.41 27.76
CA THR A 450 14.27 -12.49 28.67
C THR A 450 15.74 -12.31 29.03
N VAL A 451 16.12 -12.54 30.29
CA VAL A 451 17.49 -12.37 30.79
C VAL A 451 18.45 -13.20 29.95
N GLY A 452 19.46 -12.54 29.38
CA GLY A 452 20.44 -13.16 28.49
C GLY A 452 19.86 -13.64 27.16
N GLY A 453 18.68 -13.19 26.77
CA GLY A 453 18.01 -13.63 25.54
C GLY A 453 18.62 -13.01 24.27
N LEU A 454 19.26 -11.85 24.39
CA LEU A 454 19.96 -11.17 23.31
C LEU A 454 21.35 -10.81 23.83
N GLU A 455 22.38 -11.55 23.43
CA GLU A 455 23.75 -11.34 23.92
C GLU A 455 24.23 -9.95 23.48
N PRO A 456 24.58 -8.99 24.38
CA PRO A 456 25.43 -9.11 25.57
C PRO A 456 24.88 -8.49 26.88
N GLY A 457 25.20 -9.19 27.98
CA GLY A 457 24.64 -9.00 29.34
C GLY A 457 25.00 -7.74 30.09
#